data_AF-A0A0A0RVX4-F1
#
_entry.id   AF-A0A0A0RVX4-F1
#
_cell.length_a   1.000
_cell.length_b   1.000
_cell.length_c   1.000
_cell.angle_alpha   90.00
_cell.angle_beta   90.00
_cell.angle_gamma   90.00
#
_symmetry.space_group_name_H-M   'P 1'
#
loop_
_entity.id
_entity.type
_entity.pdbx_description
1 polymer ?
#
loop_
_entity_poly.entity_id
_entity_poly.type
_entity_poly.pdbx_seq_one_letter_code
_entity_poly.pdbx_strand_id
1 'polypeptide(L)'
;MERIVIYCLVIIFSGTVAPKQNSPIRRQTRIIQLLQIVEQLKTCVNDTDPALLPTPENVEKHCEESAIKCFQEAPLTPSNNEEKKMRFDILIKQLRRKLPWKEARKTKPKCPSCDSFKEKSPQEFLDSLRSLLQKMISYDQHHHHHRCRDHCT
;
A
#
# COMPACT_ATOMS: atom_id res chain seq x y z
N MET A 1 -32.83 40.75 14.39
CA MET A 1 -32.30 40.36 13.05
C MET A 1 -30.77 40.44 13.00
N GLU A 2 -30.12 41.38 13.69
CA GLU A 2 -28.65 41.55 13.61
C GLU A 2 -27.82 40.43 14.26
N ARG A 3 -28.30 39.84 15.37
CA ARG A 3 -27.57 38.74 16.05
C ARG A 3 -27.55 37.43 15.24
N ILE A 4 -28.58 37.20 14.41
CA ILE A 4 -28.66 35.99 13.56
C ILE A 4 -27.69 36.10 12.39
N VAL A 5 -27.49 37.31 11.84
CA VAL A 5 -26.53 37.57 10.75
C VAL A 5 -25.09 37.29 11.20
N ILE A 6 -24.73 37.62 12.45
CA ILE A 6 -23.40 37.34 13.00
C ILE A 6 -23.14 35.83 13.09
N TYR A 7 -24.11 35.04 13.54
CA TYR A 7 -23.96 33.57 13.60
C TYR A 7 -23.81 32.94 12.20
N CYS A 8 -24.47 33.48 11.18
CA CYS A 8 -24.31 33.00 9.81
C CYS A 8 -22.92 33.31 9.21
N LEU A 9 -22.30 34.44 9.59
CA LEU A 9 -20.97 34.82 9.09
C LEU A 9 -19.84 33.95 9.68
N VAL A 10 -20.00 33.42 10.89
CA VAL A 10 -19.00 32.57 11.54
C VAL A 10 -18.99 31.13 10.98
N ILE A 11 -20.12 30.64 10.47
CA ILE A 11 -20.24 29.27 9.94
C ILE A 11 -19.63 29.14 8.53
N ILE A 12 -19.55 30.24 7.76
CA ILE A 12 -19.05 30.20 6.37
C ILE A 12 -17.51 30.18 6.30
N PHE A 13 -16.80 30.71 7.30
CA PHE A 13 -15.33 30.68 7.36
C PHE A 13 -14.73 29.42 7.98
N SER A 14 -15.57 28.49 8.45
CA SER A 14 -15.13 27.18 8.94
C SER A 14 -15.07 26.14 7.81
N GLY A 15 -14.95 26.59 6.55
CA GLY A 15 -14.51 25.75 5.45
C GLY A 15 -13.11 25.27 5.75
N THR A 16 -13.00 24.13 6.44
CA THR A 16 -11.74 23.41 6.56
C THR A 16 -11.30 23.06 5.15
N VAL A 17 -10.38 23.88 4.61
CA VAL A 17 -9.63 23.49 3.44
C VAL A 17 -8.91 22.22 3.89
N ALA A 18 -9.40 21.07 3.45
CA ALA A 18 -8.77 19.79 3.76
C ALA A 18 -7.28 19.96 3.44
N PRO A 19 -6.39 19.90 4.45
CA PRO A 19 -4.98 20.19 4.23
C PRO A 19 -4.54 19.26 3.11
N LYS A 20 -4.01 19.84 2.04
CA LYS A 20 -3.52 19.12 0.86
C LYS A 20 -2.50 18.12 1.36
N GLN A 21 -2.93 16.87 1.62
CA GLN A 21 -2.07 15.90 2.28
C GLN A 21 -0.84 15.73 1.41
N ASN A 22 0.33 16.02 1.98
CA ASN A 22 1.60 15.90 1.27
C ASN A 22 1.68 14.47 0.69
N SER A 23 2.09 14.35 -0.58
CA SER A 23 2.15 13.07 -1.29
C SER A 23 2.90 11.95 -0.54
N PRO A 24 3.95 12.21 0.27
CA PRO A 24 4.62 11.18 1.07
C PRO A 24 3.72 10.62 2.18
N ILE A 25 2.95 11.47 2.87
CA ILE A 25 2.05 11.06 3.97
C ILE A 25 0.96 10.15 3.41
N ARG A 26 0.33 10.55 2.30
CA ARG A 26 -0.70 9.75 1.63
C ARG A 26 -0.18 8.37 1.22
N ARG A 27 1.06 8.30 0.72
CA ARG A 27 1.71 7.04 0.36
C ARG A 27 1.97 6.17 1.58
N GLN A 28 2.51 6.75 2.66
CA GLN A 28 2.80 6.01 3.88
C GLN A 28 1.53 5.43 4.51
N THR A 29 0.47 6.24 4.65
CA THR A 29 -0.85 5.76 5.11
C THR A 29 -1.35 4.62 4.23
N ARG A 30 -1.17 4.72 2.92
CA ARG A 30 -1.59 3.67 1.99
C ARG A 30 -0.81 2.37 2.20
N ILE A 31 0.50 2.43 2.43
CA ILE A 31 1.34 1.25 2.70
C ILE A 31 0.93 0.58 4.02
N ILE A 32 0.63 1.36 5.06
CA ILE A 32 0.14 0.84 6.34
C ILE A 32 -1.21 0.14 6.16
N GLN A 33 -2.13 0.70 5.36
CA GLN A 33 -3.39 0.05 5.03
C GLN A 33 -3.18 -1.27 4.27
N LEU A 34 -2.24 -1.29 3.31
CA LEU A 34 -1.91 -2.52 2.58
C LEU A 34 -1.40 -3.61 3.52
N LEU A 35 -0.60 -3.26 4.54
CA LEU A 35 -0.13 -4.22 5.54
C LEU A 35 -1.30 -4.88 6.28
N GLN A 36 -2.30 -4.08 6.69
CA GLN A 36 -3.50 -4.61 7.36
C GLN A 36 -4.34 -5.49 6.42
N ILE A 37 -4.48 -5.10 5.15
CA ILE A 37 -5.19 -5.88 4.13
C ILE A 37 -4.51 -7.25 3.93
N VAL A 38 -3.17 -7.28 3.89
CA VAL A 38 -2.40 -8.52 3.72
C VAL A 38 -2.61 -9.47 4.90
N GLU A 39 -2.61 -8.96 6.13
CA GLU A 39 -2.92 -9.77 7.31
C GLU A 39 -4.32 -10.35 7.27
N GLN A 40 -5.31 -9.59 6.80
CA GLN A 40 -6.67 -10.08 6.64
C GLN A 40 -6.79 -11.11 5.49
N LEU A 41 -6.09 -10.89 4.38
CA LEU A 41 -6.07 -11.82 3.24
C LEU A 41 -5.54 -13.20 3.64
N LYS A 42 -4.54 -13.29 4.51
CA LYS A 42 -4.01 -14.57 5.02
C LYS A 42 -5.07 -15.46 5.66
N THR A 43 -6.12 -14.86 6.24
CA THR A 43 -7.22 -15.63 6.85
C THR A 43 -8.26 -16.11 5.83
N CYS A 44 -8.24 -15.55 4.62
CA CYS A 44 -9.23 -15.73 3.57
C CYS A 44 -8.73 -16.57 2.38
N VAL A 45 -7.40 -16.68 2.18
CA VAL A 45 -6.81 -17.50 1.13
C VAL A 45 -6.92 -18.99 1.41
N ASN A 46 -6.79 -19.79 0.35
CA ASN A 46 -6.76 -21.23 0.47
C ASN A 46 -5.32 -21.70 0.73
N ASP A 47 -5.05 -22.15 1.96
CA ASP A 47 -3.71 -22.62 2.38
C ASP A 47 -3.33 -23.98 1.77
N THR A 48 -4.32 -24.68 1.23
CA THR A 48 -4.19 -25.97 0.55
C THR A 48 -4.19 -25.85 -0.97
N ASP A 49 -4.28 -24.64 -1.52
CA ASP A 49 -4.20 -24.43 -2.97
C ASP A 49 -2.75 -24.64 -3.44
N PRO A 50 -2.48 -25.56 -4.38
CA PRO A 50 -1.15 -25.71 -4.99
C PRO A 50 -0.78 -24.53 -5.90
N ALA A 51 -1.63 -23.49 -6.02
CA ALA A 51 -1.34 -22.29 -6.79
C ALA A 51 0.02 -21.68 -6.38
N LEU A 52 0.95 -21.76 -7.33
CA LEU A 52 2.27 -21.17 -7.21
C LEU A 52 2.23 -19.75 -7.81
N LEU A 53 2.60 -18.76 -7.00
CA LEU A 53 2.52 -17.35 -7.35
C LEU A 53 3.93 -16.74 -7.43
N PRO A 54 4.25 -15.95 -8.46
CA PRO A 54 5.53 -15.27 -8.56
C PRO A 54 5.70 -14.35 -7.35
N THR A 55 6.70 -14.65 -6.53
CA THR A 55 6.90 -14.00 -5.22
C THR A 55 8.18 -13.20 -5.22
N PRO A 56 8.12 -11.87 -5.45
CA PRO A 56 9.28 -11.01 -5.33
C PRO A 56 9.91 -11.12 -3.94
N GLU A 57 11.15 -11.60 -3.87
CA GLU A 57 11.96 -11.63 -2.66
C GLU A 57 13.26 -10.87 -2.89
N ASN A 58 13.89 -10.39 -1.81
CA ASN A 58 15.14 -9.65 -1.87
C ASN A 58 15.11 -8.48 -2.85
N VAL A 59 13.96 -7.79 -2.93
CA VAL A 59 13.73 -6.70 -3.87
C VAL A 59 14.79 -5.61 -3.69
N GLU A 60 15.49 -5.33 -4.81
CA GLU A 60 16.50 -4.30 -4.91
C GLU A 60 15.94 -2.90 -4.61
N LYS A 61 16.81 -2.01 -4.12
CA LYS A 61 16.45 -0.63 -3.84
C LYS A 61 15.95 0.05 -5.11
N HIS A 62 14.86 0.80 -5.03
CA HIS A 62 14.18 1.46 -6.15
C HIS A 62 13.34 0.55 -7.06
N CYS A 63 13.24 -0.75 -6.77
CA CYS A 63 12.35 -1.69 -7.46
C CYS A 63 11.12 -2.09 -6.63
N GLU A 64 10.92 -1.48 -5.46
CA GLU A 64 9.82 -1.83 -4.55
C GLU A 64 8.46 -1.58 -5.18
N GLU A 65 8.29 -0.51 -5.97
CA GLU A 65 7.03 -0.21 -6.65
C GLU A 65 6.74 -1.20 -7.78
N SER A 66 7.77 -1.61 -8.53
CA SER A 66 7.65 -2.66 -9.54
C SER A 66 7.30 -4.01 -8.91
N ALA A 67 7.92 -4.34 -7.78
CA ALA A 67 7.62 -5.56 -7.03
C ALA A 67 6.17 -5.55 -6.49
N ILE A 68 5.70 -4.44 -5.90
CA ILE A 68 4.29 -4.33 -5.47
C ILE A 68 3.34 -4.52 -6.65
N LYS A 69 3.67 -3.99 -7.82
CA LYS A 69 2.85 -4.21 -9.02
C LYS A 69 2.72 -5.70 -9.34
N CYS A 70 3.78 -6.49 -9.24
CA CYS A 70 3.72 -7.95 -9.39
C CYS A 70 2.75 -8.58 -8.38
N PHE A 71 2.82 -8.18 -7.11
CA PHE A 71 1.88 -8.67 -6.09
C PHE A 71 0.42 -8.29 -6.39
N GLN A 72 0.17 -7.12 -6.98
CA GLN A 72 -1.18 -6.66 -7.33
C GLN A 72 -1.76 -7.42 -8.53
N GLU A 73 -0.92 -7.77 -9.51
CA GLU A 73 -1.34 -8.45 -10.74
C GLU A 73 -1.43 -9.98 -10.58
N ALA A 74 -0.88 -10.54 -9.50
CA ALA A 74 -0.89 -11.98 -9.25
C ALA A 74 -2.33 -12.56 -9.10
N PRO A 75 -2.56 -13.78 -9.62
CA PRO A 75 -3.86 -14.45 -9.57
C PRO A 75 -4.09 -15.18 -8.23
N LEU A 76 -4.19 -14.43 -7.13
CA LEU A 76 -4.51 -14.98 -5.80
C LEU A 76 -5.96 -15.49 -5.76
N THR A 77 -6.19 -16.65 -5.14
CA THR A 77 -7.49 -17.34 -5.05
C THR A 77 -8.03 -17.36 -3.61
N PRO A 78 -9.36 -17.26 -3.41
CA PRO A 78 -9.98 -17.37 -2.09
C PRO A 78 -10.10 -18.83 -1.62
N SER A 79 -10.33 -19.00 -0.33
CA SER A 79 -10.80 -20.26 0.28
C SER A 79 -12.23 -20.62 -0.19
N ASN A 80 -12.59 -21.91 -0.08
CA ASN A 80 -13.90 -22.44 -0.45
C ASN A 80 -15.06 -21.99 0.46
N ASN A 81 -14.76 -21.29 1.56
CA ASN A 81 -15.79 -20.76 2.45
C ASN A 81 -16.39 -19.45 1.88
N GLU A 82 -17.73 -19.42 1.75
CA GLU A 82 -18.45 -18.31 1.10
C GLU A 82 -18.27 -16.96 1.83
N GLU A 83 -18.25 -16.96 3.17
CA GLU A 83 -18.00 -15.74 3.94
C GLU A 83 -16.57 -15.21 3.71
N LYS A 84 -15.59 -16.12 3.72
CA LYS A 84 -14.18 -15.78 3.43
C LYS A 84 -14.02 -15.27 2.00
N LYS A 85 -14.76 -15.83 1.03
CA LYS A 85 -14.75 -15.40 -0.36
C LYS A 85 -15.27 -13.97 -0.53
N MET A 86 -16.40 -13.62 0.11
CA MET A 86 -16.90 -12.24 0.09
C MET A 86 -15.89 -11.25 0.67
N ARG A 87 -15.27 -11.60 1.81
CA ARG A 87 -14.21 -10.77 2.42
C ARG A 87 -12.99 -10.66 1.51
N PHE A 88 -12.57 -11.78 0.92
CA PHE A 88 -11.46 -11.83 -0.04
C PHE A 88 -11.69 -10.88 -1.22
N ASP A 89 -12.87 -10.90 -1.84
CA ASP A 89 -13.17 -10.05 -3.01
C ASP A 89 -13.05 -8.55 -2.70
N ILE A 90 -13.46 -8.15 -1.49
CA ILE A 90 -13.29 -6.78 -1.01
C ILE A 90 -11.81 -6.45 -0.81
N LEU A 91 -11.08 -7.34 -0.13
CA LEU A 91 -9.67 -7.14 0.21
C LEU A 91 -8.75 -7.15 -1.01
N ILE A 92 -8.95 -8.07 -1.96
CA ILE A 92 -8.15 -8.16 -3.18
C ILE A 92 -8.38 -6.92 -4.07
N LYS A 93 -9.62 -6.43 -4.14
CA LYS A 93 -9.94 -5.18 -4.82
C LYS A 93 -9.24 -4.00 -4.17
N GLN A 94 -9.12 -3.99 -2.85
CA GLN A 94 -8.36 -2.97 -2.14
C GLN A 94 -6.86 -3.12 -2.38
N LEU A 95 -6.28 -4.32 -2.33
CA LEU A 95 -4.86 -4.59 -2.60
C LEU A 95 -4.47 -4.08 -4.00
N ARG A 96 -5.30 -4.36 -5.01
CA ARG A 96 -5.09 -3.99 -6.42
C ARG A 96 -5.18 -2.49 -6.72
N ARG A 97 -5.60 -1.65 -5.76
CA ARG A 97 -5.61 -0.20 -5.98
C ARG A 97 -4.18 0.34 -6.07
N LYS A 98 -3.93 1.13 -7.11
CA LYS A 98 -2.65 1.79 -7.36
C LYS A 98 -2.13 2.56 -6.14
N LEU A 99 -0.84 2.43 -5.86
CA LEU A 99 -0.15 3.23 -4.85
C LEU A 99 0.01 4.69 -5.32
N PRO A 100 -0.14 5.67 -4.40
CA PRO A 100 0.28 7.04 -4.66
C PRO A 100 1.76 7.07 -5.05
N TRP A 101 2.03 7.57 -6.26
CA TRP A 101 3.33 7.53 -6.91
C TRP A 101 4.29 8.59 -6.32
N LYS A 102 5.57 8.24 -6.13
CA LYS A 102 6.65 9.23 -5.94
C LYS A 102 7.06 9.74 -7.31
N GLU A 103 6.95 11.05 -7.58
CA GLU A 103 7.32 11.70 -8.86
C GLU A 103 8.36 10.91 -9.68
N ALA A 104 8.00 10.58 -10.93
CA ALA A 104 8.79 9.69 -11.76
C ALA A 104 10.23 10.20 -11.88
N ARG A 105 11.20 9.40 -11.43
CA ARG A 105 12.61 9.67 -11.69
C ARG A 105 12.85 9.59 -13.20
N LYS A 106 13.69 10.50 -13.73
CA LYS A 106 14.04 10.59 -15.15
C LYS A 106 14.61 9.28 -15.71
N THR A 107 15.22 8.45 -14.86
CA THR A 107 15.74 7.12 -15.19
C THR A 107 15.00 6.06 -14.37
N LYS A 108 14.24 5.19 -15.04
CA LYS A 108 13.67 4.00 -14.40
C LYS A 108 14.78 2.97 -14.22
N PRO A 109 15.05 2.49 -12.99
CA PRO A 109 15.98 1.39 -12.80
C PRO A 109 15.48 0.14 -13.55
N LYS A 110 16.40 -0.68 -14.04
CA LYS A 110 16.06 -1.94 -14.70
C LYS A 110 15.69 -2.96 -13.62
N CYS A 111 14.39 -3.04 -13.31
CA CYS A 111 13.87 -3.99 -12.33
C CYS A 111 13.56 -5.35 -12.99
N PRO A 112 13.67 -6.47 -12.25
CA PRO A 112 13.26 -7.78 -12.73
C PRO A 112 11.77 -7.81 -13.12
N SER A 113 11.41 -8.67 -14.08
CA SER A 113 10.00 -8.96 -14.43
C SER A 113 9.37 -9.90 -13.39
N CYS A 114 8.04 -9.90 -13.30
CA CYS A 114 7.34 -10.73 -12.32
C CYS A 114 7.64 -12.22 -12.50
N ASP A 115 7.73 -12.68 -13.74
CA ASP A 115 7.98 -14.10 -14.09
C ASP A 115 9.42 -14.56 -13.78
N SER A 116 10.31 -13.63 -13.43
CA SER A 116 11.68 -13.98 -13.02
C SER A 116 11.79 -14.40 -11.55
N PHE A 117 10.75 -14.14 -10.76
CA PHE A 117 10.73 -14.48 -9.35
C PHE A 117 10.32 -15.92 -9.13
N LYS A 118 10.88 -16.53 -8.08
CA LYS A 118 10.51 -17.87 -7.66
C LYS A 118 9.03 -17.90 -7.29
N GLU A 119 8.34 -18.92 -7.76
CA GLU A 119 6.95 -19.13 -7.39
C GLU A 119 6.85 -19.77 -6.00
N LYS A 120 5.85 -19.34 -5.22
CA LYS A 120 5.63 -19.80 -3.85
C LYS A 120 4.14 -19.98 -3.55
N SER A 121 3.85 -20.62 -2.42
CA SER A 121 2.47 -20.81 -1.96
C SER A 121 1.77 -19.47 -1.66
N PRO A 122 0.42 -19.42 -1.62
CA PRO A 122 -0.31 -18.20 -1.31
C PRO A 122 0.08 -17.57 0.04
N GLN A 123 0.38 -18.38 1.06
CA GLN A 123 0.83 -17.90 2.37
C GLN A 123 2.21 -17.24 2.29
N GLU A 124 3.18 -17.94 1.69
CA GLU A 124 4.54 -17.40 1.52
C GLU A 124 4.56 -16.14 0.63
N PHE A 125 3.69 -16.10 -0.40
CA PHE A 125 3.48 -14.93 -1.24
C PHE A 125 3.01 -13.73 -0.40
N LEU A 126 2.00 -13.91 0.47
CA LEU A 126 1.51 -12.85 1.35
C LEU A 126 2.53 -12.47 2.43
N ASP A 127 3.33 -13.41 2.92
CA ASP A 127 4.43 -13.14 3.85
C ASP A 127 5.49 -12.25 3.20
N SER A 128 5.91 -12.56 1.97
CA SER A 128 6.88 -11.72 1.27
C SER A 128 6.35 -10.31 1.02
N LEU A 129 5.07 -10.18 0.64
CA LEU A 129 4.43 -8.88 0.50
C LEU A 129 4.42 -8.10 1.82
N ARG A 130 4.09 -8.76 2.94
CA ARG A 130 4.14 -8.16 4.29
C ARG A 130 5.54 -7.63 4.59
N SER A 131 6.58 -8.43 4.37
CA SER A 131 7.97 -8.05 4.61
C SER A 131 8.39 -6.86 3.74
N LEU A 132 7.99 -6.84 2.46
CA LEU A 132 8.26 -5.73 1.55
C LEU A 132 7.60 -4.43 2.04
N LEU A 133 6.33 -4.48 2.44
CA LEU A 133 5.61 -3.31 2.95
C LEU A 133 6.23 -2.78 4.25
N GLN A 134 6.63 -3.66 5.17
CA GLN A 134 7.33 -3.28 6.40
C GLN A 134 8.68 -2.59 6.10
N LYS A 135 9.46 -3.15 5.17
CA LYS A 135 10.72 -2.55 4.70
C LYS A 135 10.50 -1.13 4.17
N MET A 136 9.43 -0.91 3.40
CA MET A 136 9.08 0.41 2.87
C MET A 136 8.66 1.41 3.94
N ILE A 137 7.93 0.97 4.98
CA ILE A 137 7.57 1.83 6.13
C ILE A 137 8.82 2.29 6.87
N SER A 138 9.77 1.38 7.12
CA SER A 138 11.05 1.69 7.79
C SER A 138 11.87 2.72 7.01
N TYR A 139 11.98 2.58 5.69
CA TYR A 139 12.72 3.55 4.87
C TYR A 139 12.10 4.95 4.86
N ASP A 140 10.76 5.06 4.77
CA ASP A 140 10.10 6.36 4.76
C ASP A 140 10.26 7.09 6.11
N GLN A 141 10.32 6.36 7.25
CA GLN A 141 10.62 6.94 8.57
C GLN A 141 12.06 7.48 8.66
N HIS A 142 13.06 6.71 8.20
CA HIS A 142 14.46 7.16 8.19
C HIS A 142 14.65 8.41 7.30
N HIS A 143 14.00 8.45 6.15
CA HIS A 143 14.12 9.59 5.23
C HIS A 143 13.46 10.87 5.78
N HIS A 144 12.37 10.74 6.55
CA HIS A 144 11.74 11.86 7.24
C HIS A 144 12.62 12.42 8.37
N HIS A 145 13.25 11.56 9.17
CA HIS A 145 14.15 12.01 10.24
C HIS A 145 15.37 12.79 9.71
N HIS A 146 15.98 12.35 8.61
CA HIS A 146 17.08 13.09 7.99
C HIS A 146 16.63 14.45 7.44
N ARG A 147 15.47 14.50 6.77
CA ARG A 147 14.97 15.75 6.17
C ARG A 147 14.64 16.83 7.20
N CYS A 148 14.11 16.47 8.37
CA CYS A 148 13.88 17.41 9.46
C CYS A 148 15.20 17.94 10.05
N ARG A 149 16.25 17.11 10.09
CA ARG A 149 17.57 17.51 10.58
C ARG A 149 18.21 18.60 9.71
N ASP A 150 18.05 18.49 8.40
CA ASP A 150 18.65 19.41 7.43
C ASP A 150 17.88 20.75 7.28
N HIS A 151 16.70 20.89 7.90
CA HIS A 151 15.87 22.11 7.83
C HIS A 151 15.81 22.86 9.18
N CYS A 152 16.57 22.44 10.19
CA CYS A 152 16.63 23.05 11.52
C CYS A 152 17.95 23.81 11.81
N THR A 153 18.69 24.20 10.78
CA THR A 153 19.86 25.10 10.86
C THR A 153 19.56 26.39 10.11
#